data_AF-A0A2V2FUC5-F1
#
_entry.id   AF-A0A2V2FUC5-F1
#
_cell.length_a   1.000
_cell.length_b   1.000
_cell.length_c   1.000
_cell.angle_alpha   90.00
_cell.angle_beta   90.00
_cell.angle_gamma   90.00
#
_symmetry.space_group_name_H-M   'P 1'
#
loop_
_entity.id
_entity.type
_entity.pdbx_description
1 polymer ?
#
loop_
_entity_poly.entity_id
_entity_poly.type
_entity_poly.pdbx_seq_one_letter_code
_entity_poly.pdbx_strand_id
1 'polypeptide(L)'
;MDSFDYIYNHMMGHCIDYDANYPNEFAKGSPCDMLAEEIFAARLRLSRILDQNESGESEDVMVIVKAYEQMLQFLCQRAYEHGRAESLSE
;
A
#
# COMPACT_ATOMS: atom_id res chain seq x y z
N MET A 1 -14.36 -14.55 -0.65
CA MET A 1 -13.35 -13.49 -0.80
C MET A 1 -13.68 -12.79 -2.09
N ASP A 2 -13.82 -11.46 -2.09
CA ASP A 2 -14.08 -10.73 -3.34
C ASP A 2 -12.89 -10.89 -4.29
N SER A 3 -13.11 -10.79 -5.61
CA SER A 3 -12.04 -10.90 -6.60
C SER A 3 -11.01 -9.78 -6.41
N PHE A 4 -11.46 -8.61 -5.95
CA PHE A 4 -10.58 -7.54 -5.51
C PHE A 4 -9.72 -7.95 -4.31
N ASP A 5 -10.32 -8.44 -3.23
CA ASP A 5 -9.59 -8.86 -2.02
C ASP A 5 -8.54 -9.93 -2.35
N TYR A 6 -8.87 -10.87 -3.24
CA TYR A 6 -7.93 -11.90 -3.68
C TYR A 6 -6.71 -11.29 -4.38
N ILE A 7 -6.92 -10.43 -5.37
CA ILE A 7 -5.86 -9.78 -6.16
C ILE A 7 -5.03 -8.85 -5.26
N TYR A 8 -5.71 -8.02 -4.47
CA TYR A 8 -5.08 -7.09 -3.55
C TYR A 8 -4.14 -7.82 -2.58
N ASN A 9 -4.60 -8.90 -1.95
CA ASN A 9 -3.76 -9.62 -0.98
C ASN A 9 -2.57 -10.34 -1.62
N HIS A 10 -2.67 -10.78 -2.88
CA HIS A 10 -1.50 -11.30 -3.61
C HIS A 10 -0.51 -10.19 -3.94
N MET A 11 -0.98 -9.07 -4.49
CA MET A 11 -0.12 -7.94 -4.88
C MET A 11 0.55 -7.26 -3.68
N MET A 12 -0.11 -7.25 -2.52
CA MET A 12 0.46 -6.74 -1.26
C MET A 12 1.38 -7.75 -0.55
N GLY A 13 1.50 -8.97 -1.05
CA GLY A 13 2.30 -10.02 -0.40
C GLY A 13 1.71 -10.54 0.91
N HIS A 14 0.42 -10.34 1.16
CA HIS A 14 -0.28 -10.89 2.33
C HIS A 14 -0.62 -12.38 2.14
N CYS A 15 -0.65 -12.86 0.90
CA CYS A 15 -0.82 -14.26 0.57
C CYS A 15 0.51 -15.02 0.60
N ILE A 16 0.49 -16.23 1.17
CA ILE A 16 1.66 -17.12 1.25
C ILE A 16 1.90 -17.82 -0.10
N ASP A 17 0.85 -18.00 -0.90
CA ASP A 17 0.91 -18.66 -2.20
C ASP A 17 1.27 -17.65 -3.31
N TYR A 18 2.12 -18.08 -4.23
CA TYR A 18 2.53 -17.28 -5.39
C TYR A 18 1.54 -17.45 -6.55
N ASP A 19 1.03 -16.34 -7.09
CA ASP A 19 0.27 -16.28 -8.35
C ASP A 19 1.01 -15.38 -9.35
N ALA A 20 1.36 -15.94 -10.51
CA ALA A 20 2.09 -15.23 -11.55
C ALA A 20 1.26 -14.11 -12.23
N ASN A 21 -0.08 -14.17 -12.14
CA ASN A 21 -0.95 -13.13 -12.70
C ASN A 21 -1.03 -11.91 -11.77
N TYR A 22 -0.74 -12.10 -10.48
CA TYR A 22 -0.83 -11.07 -9.45
C TYR A 22 0.44 -11.08 -8.59
N PRO A 23 1.59 -10.69 -9.16
CA PRO A 23 2.87 -10.73 -8.46
C PRO A 23 2.86 -9.79 -7.25
N ASN A 24 3.64 -10.14 -6.22
CA ASN A 24 3.83 -9.28 -5.05
C ASN A 24 4.64 -8.03 -5.43
N GLU A 25 3.97 -6.88 -5.46
CA GLU A 25 4.54 -5.59 -5.83
C GLU A 25 5.43 -5.00 -4.74
N PHE A 26 5.39 -5.55 -3.52
CA PHE A 26 6.19 -5.16 -2.35
C PHE A 26 7.28 -6.19 -2.04
N ALA A 27 7.61 -7.06 -2.99
CA ALA A 27 8.78 -7.93 -2.87
C ALA A 27 10.06 -7.08 -2.68
N LYS A 28 11.02 -7.59 -1.90
CA LYS A 28 12.26 -6.87 -1.59
C LYS A 28 12.99 -6.41 -2.86
N GLY A 29 13.35 -5.13 -2.92
CA GLY A 29 14.00 -4.49 -4.07
C GLY A 29 13.06 -4.07 -5.20
N SER A 30 11.75 -4.25 -5.05
CA SER A 30 10.75 -3.70 -5.96
C SER A 30 10.66 -2.18 -5.84
N PRO A 31 10.08 -1.50 -6.85
CA PRO A 31 9.78 -0.08 -6.75
C PRO A 31 8.91 0.28 -5.54
N CYS A 32 7.90 -0.52 -5.22
CA CYS A 32 7.03 -0.23 -4.06
C CYS A 32 7.74 -0.46 -2.73
N ASP A 33 8.63 -1.47 -2.64
CA ASP A 33 9.50 -1.67 -1.47
C ASP A 33 10.40 -0.45 -1.22
N MET A 34 11.06 0.06 -2.27
CA MET A 34 11.89 1.27 -2.16
C MET A 34 11.08 2.51 -1.76
N LEU A 35 9.89 2.71 -2.34
CA LEU A 35 9.01 3.82 -1.99
C LEU A 35 8.48 3.69 -0.55
N ALA A 36 8.15 2.47 -0.10
CA ALA A 36 7.74 2.22 1.28
C ALA A 36 8.88 2.55 2.26
N GLU A 37 10.13 2.17 1.94
CA GLU A 37 11.31 2.57 2.71
C GLU A 37 11.50 4.10 2.76
N GLU A 38 11.32 4.79 1.63
CA GLU A 38 11.41 6.25 1.56
C GLU A 38 10.34 6.95 2.40
N ILE A 39 9.09 6.47 2.35
CA ILE A 39 7.98 6.96 3.16
C ILE A 39 8.27 6.74 4.64
N PHE A 40 8.71 5.54 5.02
CA PHE A 40 9.08 5.23 6.40
C PHE A 40 10.22 6.13 6.90
N ALA A 41 11.26 6.33 6.09
CA ALA A 41 12.36 7.23 6.40
C ALA A 41 11.90 8.69 6.54
N ALA A 42 10.99 9.15 5.67
CA ALA A 42 10.40 10.48 5.75
C ALA A 42 9.58 10.66 7.02
N ARG A 43 8.76 9.66 7.39
CA ARG A 43 8.03 9.62 8.66
C ARG A 43 8.99 9.72 9.86
N LEU A 44 10.08 8.95 9.86
CA LEU A 44 11.07 8.98 10.94
C LEU A 44 11.74 10.37 11.06
N ARG A 45 12.08 11.00 9.92
CA ARG A 45 12.59 12.38 9.90
C ARG A 45 11.58 13.37 10.46
N LEU A 46 10.31 13.28 10.05
CA LEU A 46 9.24 14.15 10.54
C LEU A 46 9.01 13.97 12.04
N SER A 47 8.98 12.74 12.54
CA SER A 47 8.85 12.47 13.98
C SER A 47 9.99 13.08 14.78
N ARG A 48 11.24 13.04 14.27
CA ARG A 48 12.40 13.66 14.92
C ARG A 48 12.37 15.19 14.90
N ILE A 49 11.77 15.78 13.87
CA ILE A 49 11.64 17.25 13.74
C ILE A 49 10.52 17.76 14.64
N LEU A 50 9.41 17.03 14.72
CA LEU A 50 8.22 17.46 15.43
C LEU A 50 8.35 17.35 16.94
N ASP A 51 9.31 16.59 17.45
CA ASP A 51 9.36 16.35 18.88
C ASP A 51 10.75 15.88 19.37
N GLN A 52 11.21 16.44 20.49
CA GLN A 52 12.23 15.80 21.32
C GLN A 52 11.64 14.56 22.04
N ASN A 53 10.70 13.83 21.42
CA ASN A 53 10.10 12.61 21.96
C ASN A 53 10.90 11.40 21.50
N GLU A 54 11.55 10.75 22.46
CA GLU A 54 12.28 9.50 22.29
C GLU A 54 11.37 8.32 21.90
N SER A 55 10.04 8.48 21.93
CA SER A 55 9.05 7.45 21.56
C SER A 55 8.78 7.32 20.06
N GLY A 56 9.12 8.32 19.24
CA GLY A 56 9.22 8.15 17.77
C GLY A 56 7.93 8.00 16.95
N GLU A 57 6.76 8.39 17.45
CA GLU A 57 5.51 8.39 16.67
C GLU A 57 4.67 9.66 16.93
N SER A 58 4.62 10.58 15.96
CA SER A 58 3.63 11.66 15.94
C SER A 58 2.29 11.11 15.44
N GLU A 59 1.24 11.24 16.25
CA GLU A 59 -0.12 10.76 15.93
C GLU A 59 -0.61 11.32 14.59
N ASP A 60 -0.35 12.60 14.30
CA ASP A 60 -0.71 13.24 13.04
C ASP A 60 0.00 12.62 11.83
N VAL A 61 1.28 12.25 11.97
CA VAL A 61 2.03 11.58 10.89
C VAL A 61 1.46 10.19 10.62
N MET A 62 1.06 9.47 11.66
CA MET A 62 0.39 8.17 11.51
C MET A 62 -0.99 8.30 10.86
N VAL A 63 -1.74 9.36 11.17
CA VAL A 63 -3.00 9.67 10.51
C VAL A 63 -2.77 9.93 9.01
N ILE A 64 -1.74 10.68 8.63
CA ILE A 64 -1.40 10.95 7.23
C ILE A 64 -1.07 9.67 6.48
N VAL A 65 -0.19 8.82 7.03
CA VAL A 65 0.20 7.54 6.41
C VAL A 65 -1.03 6.66 6.21
N LYS A 66 -1.85 6.48 7.25
CA LYS A 66 -3.06 5.66 7.19
C LYS A 66 -4.06 6.20 6.17
N ALA A 67 -4.27 7.52 6.12
CA ALA A 67 -5.15 8.14 5.15
C ALA A 67 -4.66 7.94 3.71
N TYR A 68 -3.34 8.01 3.49
CA TYR A 68 -2.73 7.76 2.20
C TYR A 68 -2.91 6.30 1.75
N GLU A 69 -2.64 5.33 2.63
CA GLU A 69 -2.86 3.90 2.37
C GLU A 69 -4.33 3.61 2.01
N GLN A 70 -5.27 4.17 2.78
CA GLN A 70 -6.71 4.01 2.50
C GLN A 70 -7.12 4.62 1.16
N MET A 71 -6.57 5.79 0.82
CA MET A 71 -6.83 6.43 -0.47
C MET A 71 -6.29 5.59 -1.64
N LEU A 72 -5.07 5.06 -1.51
CA LEU A 72 -4.49 4.17 -2.53
C LEU A 72 -5.33 2.91 -2.73
N GLN A 73 -5.76 2.26 -1.63
CA GLN A 73 -6.62 1.09 -1.70
C GLN A 73 -7.93 1.39 -2.46
N PHE A 74 -8.57 2.51 -2.15
CA PHE A 74 -9.80 2.94 -2.82
C PHE A 74 -9.59 3.19 -4.32
N LEU A 75 -8.50 3.85 -4.70
CA LEU A 75 -8.17 4.11 -6.10
C LEU A 75 -7.88 2.81 -6.86
N CYS A 76 -7.15 1.88 -6.27
CA CYS A 76 -6.89 0.56 -6.87
C CYS A 76 -8.19 -0.23 -7.04
N GLN A 77 -9.08 -0.22 -6.05
CA GLN A 77 -10.38 -0.88 -6.15
C GLN A 77 -11.20 -0.30 -7.32
N ARG A 78 -11.28 1.02 -7.42
CA ARG A 78 -11.95 1.72 -8.52
C ARG A 78 -11.39 1.33 -9.88
N ALA A 79 -10.06 1.34 -10.02
CA ALA A 79 -9.40 0.96 -11.27
C ALA A 79 -9.70 -0.48 -11.67
N TYR A 80 -9.69 -1.40 -10.70
CA TYR A 80 -10.03 -2.80 -10.92
C TYR A 80 -11.50 -2.98 -11.34
N GLU A 81 -12.44 -2.33 -10.64
CA GLU A 81 -13.86 -2.36 -10.97
C GLU A 81 -14.13 -1.85 -12.39
N HIS A 82 -13.44 -0.76 -12.79
CA HIS A 82 -13.51 -0.22 -14.15
C HIS A 82 -12.97 -1.20 -15.19
N GLY A 83 -11.76 -1.74 -15.01
CA GLY A 83 -11.18 -2.71 -15.94
C GLY A 83 -12.01 -3.99 -16.06
N ARG A 84 -12.57 -4.48 -14.94
CA ARG A 84 -13.49 -5.63 -14.94
C ARG A 84 -14.77 -5.32 -15.72
N ALA A 85 -15.34 -4.13 -15.56
CA ALA A 85 -16.55 -3.73 -16.28
C ALA A 85 -16.31 -3.69 -17.81
N GLU A 86 -15.15 -3.19 -18.24
CA GLU A 86 -14.78 -3.20 -19.67
C GLU A 86 -14.61 -4.62 -20.21
N SER A 87 -13.94 -5.52 -19.48
CA SER A 87 -13.76 -6.93 -19.90
C SER A 87 -15.06 -7.76 -20.00
N LEU A 88 -16.14 -7.34 -19.36
CA LEU A 88 -17.45 -8.00 -19.41
C LEU A 88 -18.36 -7.42 -20.51
N SER A 89 -17.92 -6.34 -21.16
CA SER A 89 -18.65 -5.67 -22.24
C SER A 89 -18.19 -6.08 -23.64
N GLU A 90 -17.15 -6.92 -23.73
CA GLU A 90 -16.67 -7.62 -24.92
C GLU A 90 -17.23 -9.06 -24.99
#